data_AF-A0A6A7VZT6-F1
#
_entry.id   AF-A0A6A7VZT6-F1
#
_cell.length_a   1.000
_cell.length_b   1.000
_cell.length_c   1.000
_cell.angle_alpha   90.00
_cell.angle_beta   90.00
_cell.angle_gamma   90.00
#
_symmetry.space_group_name_H-M   'P 1'
#
loop_
_entity.id
_entity.type
_entity.pdbx_description
1 polymer ?
#
loop_
_entity_poly.entity_id
_entity_poly.type
_entity_poly.pdbx_seq_one_letter_code
_entity_poly.pdbx_strand_id
1 'polypeptide(L)'
;MSAYNFTPKGAFFINYKEPDRETVDHITSLYYLIIGSLATITQTAIKDLHDNLSERKDLFKHELKYRIKEAFSRSETLIGIFKKYTTEISQYELWLDITDSMEEDLKIDIQRLFYTTDNVLLKNNIKEHKLQAYACVAYNLSIMLHDMCTKFDDVMSERGISSGSIRPCGEFIQSMYGMYASMREVARILIPDKDAEYFKEGGQIYRALQVVAMKVCNPERIDKAADEGLKLNGVDYHGEEHQNNAFLPWNGIQVNFLSRNFDKMSDEELAKALGRSVGAVKAKMRQLKLKRNND
;
A
#
# COMPACT_ATOMS: atom_id res chain seq x y z
N MET A 1 -19.88 -17.62 11.24
CA MET A 1 -18.68 -17.10 10.52
C MET A 1 -18.90 -15.83 9.69
N SER A 2 -20.09 -15.18 9.69
CA SER A 2 -20.31 -13.92 8.95
C SER A 2 -19.90 -12.63 9.69
N ALA A 3 -19.37 -12.74 10.92
CA ALA A 3 -19.07 -11.57 11.77
C ALA A 3 -17.75 -10.86 11.41
N TYR A 4 -17.05 -11.34 10.39
CA TYR A 4 -15.69 -10.97 10.04
C TYR A 4 -15.58 -10.27 8.67
N ASN A 5 -16.71 -10.10 7.99
CA ASN A 5 -16.74 -9.49 6.67
C ASN A 5 -16.69 -7.97 6.81
N PHE A 6 -15.48 -7.43 6.75
CA PHE A 6 -15.29 -6.02 6.46
C PHE A 6 -15.27 -5.83 4.94
N THR A 7 -16.23 -5.07 4.41
CA THR A 7 -16.13 -4.50 3.08
C THR A 7 -15.94 -2.98 3.24
N PRO A 8 -14.86 -2.39 2.71
CA PRO A 8 -14.71 -0.94 2.73
C PRO A 8 -15.82 -0.30 1.89
N LYS A 9 -16.81 0.30 2.55
CA LYS A 9 -17.94 0.96 1.87
C LYS A 9 -17.49 2.35 1.45
N GLY A 10 -17.49 2.62 0.14
CA GLY A 10 -17.21 3.96 -0.39
C GLY A 10 -15.73 4.36 -0.45
N ALA A 11 -14.80 3.42 -0.30
CA ALA A 11 -13.36 3.72 -0.29
C ALA A 11 -12.72 3.84 -1.70
N PHE A 12 -13.48 3.65 -2.78
CA PHE A 12 -12.95 3.78 -4.14
C PHE A 12 -13.27 5.14 -4.74
N PHE A 13 -12.22 5.84 -5.19
CA PHE A 13 -12.27 7.23 -5.66
C PHE A 13 -12.50 7.39 -7.17
N ILE A 14 -12.81 6.30 -7.89
CA ILE A 14 -12.90 6.32 -9.36
C ILE A 14 -14.28 6.82 -9.81
N ASN A 15 -14.37 8.08 -10.22
CA ASN A 15 -15.61 8.72 -10.67
C ASN A 15 -15.56 9.24 -12.12
N TYR A 16 -15.16 8.39 -13.08
CA TYR A 16 -15.09 8.75 -14.50
C TYR A 16 -16.05 7.89 -15.34
N LYS A 17 -16.67 8.48 -16.38
CA LYS A 17 -17.58 7.77 -17.29
C LYS A 17 -16.82 6.95 -18.35
N GLU A 18 -15.77 7.53 -18.94
CA GLU A 18 -14.81 6.90 -19.85
C GLU A 18 -13.47 7.66 -19.72
N PRO A 19 -12.46 7.12 -19.04
CA PRO A 19 -11.19 7.82 -18.83
C PRO A 19 -10.27 7.75 -20.06
N ASP A 20 -9.54 8.83 -20.33
CA ASP A 20 -8.45 8.83 -21.32
C ASP A 20 -7.24 8.02 -20.82
N ARG A 21 -6.23 7.85 -21.69
CA ARG A 21 -5.04 7.05 -21.37
C ARG A 21 -4.26 7.59 -20.17
N GLU A 22 -4.11 8.90 -20.06
CA GLU A 22 -3.38 9.54 -18.95
C GLU A 22 -4.11 9.30 -17.62
N THR A 23 -5.43 9.39 -17.63
CA THR A 23 -6.28 9.08 -16.48
C THR A 23 -6.17 7.60 -16.08
N VAL A 24 -6.16 6.68 -17.05
CA VAL A 24 -5.96 5.24 -16.79
C VAL A 24 -4.58 4.96 -16.19
N ASP A 25 -3.52 5.57 -16.71
CA ASP A 25 -2.15 5.42 -16.20
C ASP A 25 -2.02 5.95 -14.76
N HIS A 26 -2.66 7.09 -14.46
CA HIS A 26 -2.69 7.68 -13.12
C HIS A 26 -3.46 6.79 -12.13
N ILE A 27 -4.68 6.35 -12.47
CA ILE A 27 -5.49 5.47 -11.61
C ILE A 27 -4.77 4.15 -11.34
N THR A 28 -4.14 3.57 -12.37
CA THR A 28 -3.35 2.36 -12.23
C THR A 28 -2.17 2.58 -11.29
N SER A 29 -1.45 3.69 -11.43
CA SER A 29 -0.35 4.05 -10.53
C SER A 29 -0.81 4.19 -9.08
N LEU A 30 -1.91 4.92 -8.84
CA LEU A 30 -2.52 5.04 -7.50
C LEU A 30 -2.88 3.67 -6.92
N TYR A 31 -3.45 2.76 -7.72
CA TYR A 31 -3.73 1.40 -7.27
C TYR A 31 -2.48 0.67 -6.79
N TYR A 32 -1.39 0.66 -7.57
CA TYR A 32 -0.15 -0.03 -7.16
C TYR A 32 0.42 0.55 -5.86
N LEU A 33 0.31 1.86 -5.66
CA LEU A 33 0.78 2.52 -4.43
C LEU A 33 -0.14 2.22 -3.23
N ILE A 34 -1.45 2.26 -3.40
CA ILE A 34 -2.43 1.94 -2.35
C ILE A 34 -2.26 0.48 -1.91
N ILE A 35 -2.23 -0.45 -2.87
CA ILE A 35 -2.10 -1.88 -2.58
C ILE A 35 -0.72 -2.21 -2.02
N GLY A 36 0.35 -1.57 -2.52
CA GLY A 36 1.70 -1.71 -1.97
C GLY A 36 1.76 -1.24 -0.52
N SER A 37 1.22 -0.07 -0.22
CA SER A 37 1.19 0.50 1.14
C SER A 37 0.34 -0.34 2.09
N LEU A 38 -0.82 -0.83 1.65
CA LEU A 38 -1.64 -1.71 2.48
C LEU A 38 -0.97 -3.07 2.68
N ALA A 39 -0.18 -3.57 1.73
CA ALA A 39 0.59 -4.79 1.88
C ALA A 39 1.69 -4.67 2.95
N THR A 40 2.44 -3.56 2.98
CA THR A 40 3.47 -3.33 4.02
C THR A 40 2.84 -3.22 5.41
N ILE A 41 1.79 -2.42 5.56
CA ILE A 41 1.05 -2.26 6.83
C ILE A 41 0.47 -3.60 7.31
N THR A 42 -0.06 -4.41 6.39
CA THR A 42 -0.58 -5.74 6.72
C THR A 42 0.53 -6.67 7.18
N GLN A 43 1.69 -6.66 6.51
CA GLN A 43 2.85 -7.45 6.91
C GLN A 43 3.34 -7.07 8.32
N THR A 44 3.43 -5.76 8.63
CA THR A 44 3.76 -5.27 9.98
C THR A 44 2.78 -5.80 11.02
N ALA A 45 1.46 -5.72 10.76
CA ALA A 45 0.45 -6.23 11.69
C ALA A 45 0.53 -7.77 11.90
N ILE A 46 0.82 -8.54 10.84
CA ILE A 46 1.05 -9.99 10.95
C ILE A 46 2.31 -10.28 11.76
N LYS A 47 3.37 -9.51 11.57
CA LYS A 47 4.62 -9.63 12.33
C LYS A 47 4.39 -9.32 13.81
N ASP A 48 3.68 -8.26 14.14
CA ASP A 48 3.35 -7.90 15.52
C ASP A 48 2.57 -9.03 16.21
N LEU A 49 1.58 -9.62 15.53
CA LEU A 49 0.87 -10.78 16.05
C LEU A 49 1.78 -11.99 16.22
N HIS A 50 2.64 -12.29 15.25
CA HIS A 50 3.61 -13.38 15.33
C HIS A 50 4.53 -13.22 16.55
N ASP A 51 5.09 -12.03 16.74
CA ASP A 51 6.04 -11.74 17.80
C ASP A 51 5.36 -11.89 19.18
N ASN A 52 4.15 -11.34 19.36
CA ASN A 52 3.35 -11.53 20.57
C ASN A 52 2.92 -13.00 20.81
N LEU A 53 2.64 -13.77 19.75
CA LEU A 53 2.32 -15.19 19.84
C LEU A 53 3.53 -16.03 20.27
N SER A 54 4.72 -15.67 19.79
CA SER A 54 5.96 -16.41 20.07
C SER A 54 6.30 -16.46 21.57
N GLU A 55 5.85 -15.44 22.32
CA GLU A 55 5.99 -15.37 23.77
C GLU A 55 5.01 -16.31 24.52
N ARG A 56 3.91 -16.72 23.86
CA ARG A 56 2.84 -17.57 24.42
C ARG A 56 2.99 -19.03 24.05
N LYS A 57 4.00 -19.69 24.63
CA LYS A 57 4.30 -21.12 24.39
C LYS A 57 3.11 -22.07 24.64
N ASP A 58 2.19 -21.67 25.52
CA ASP A 58 0.96 -22.41 25.82
C ASP A 58 -0.06 -22.40 24.67
N LEU A 59 -0.07 -21.35 23.84
CA LEU A 59 -0.95 -21.18 22.68
C LEU A 59 -0.24 -21.45 21.35
N PHE A 60 1.07 -21.18 21.26
CA PHE A 60 1.88 -21.28 20.04
C PHE A 60 2.25 -22.72 19.65
N LYS A 61 1.21 -23.54 19.45
CA LYS A 61 1.27 -24.95 19.07
C LYS A 61 1.31 -25.12 17.55
N HIS A 62 1.47 -26.37 17.10
CA HIS A 62 1.78 -26.72 15.70
C HIS A 62 0.87 -26.04 14.66
N GLU A 63 -0.45 -26.09 14.81
CA GLU A 63 -1.38 -25.50 13.84
C GLU A 63 -1.30 -23.98 13.79
N LEU A 64 -1.44 -23.30 14.94
CA LEU A 64 -1.39 -21.83 15.01
C LEU A 64 -0.05 -21.29 14.51
N LYS A 65 1.06 -21.91 14.95
CA LYS A 65 2.42 -21.58 14.52
C LYS A 65 2.60 -21.76 13.02
N TYR A 66 2.06 -22.84 12.45
CA TYR A 66 2.11 -23.06 11.01
C TYR A 66 1.35 -21.97 10.25
N ARG A 67 0.12 -21.66 10.66
CA ARG A 67 -0.74 -20.68 9.98
C ARG A 67 -0.19 -19.26 10.00
N ILE A 68 0.32 -18.78 11.14
CA ILE A 68 0.88 -17.43 11.19
C ILE A 68 2.19 -17.31 10.38
N LYS A 69 3.02 -18.37 10.36
CA LYS A 69 4.22 -18.41 9.51
C LYS A 69 3.88 -18.46 8.03
N GLU A 70 2.84 -19.22 7.67
CA GLU A 70 2.32 -19.27 6.32
C GLU A 70 1.83 -17.88 5.89
N ALA A 71 1.03 -17.19 6.70
CA ALA A 71 0.57 -15.83 6.43
C ALA A 71 1.74 -14.86 6.23
N PHE A 72 2.74 -14.90 7.12
CA PHE A 72 3.93 -14.05 7.00
C PHE A 72 4.73 -14.35 5.73
N SER A 73 4.98 -15.63 5.40
CA SER A 73 5.68 -16.01 4.17
C SER A 73 4.94 -15.58 2.89
N ARG A 74 3.60 -15.61 2.90
CA ARG A 74 2.77 -15.08 1.81
C ARG A 74 2.90 -13.56 1.68
N SER A 75 3.00 -12.84 2.80
CA SER A 75 3.28 -11.40 2.80
C SER A 75 4.66 -11.08 2.22
N GLU A 76 5.71 -11.84 2.59
CA GLU A 76 7.07 -11.67 2.04
C GLU A 76 7.09 -11.92 0.53
N THR A 77 6.37 -12.94 0.07
CA THR A 77 6.21 -13.23 -1.36
C THR A 77 5.55 -12.05 -2.07
N LEU A 78 4.50 -11.48 -1.48
CA LEU A 78 3.79 -10.33 -2.05
C LEU A 78 4.70 -9.09 -2.17
N ILE A 79 5.43 -8.73 -1.11
CA ILE A 79 6.40 -7.64 -1.13
C ILE A 79 7.52 -7.92 -2.16
N GLY A 80 7.95 -9.17 -2.29
CA GLY A 80 8.91 -9.60 -3.30
C GLY A 80 8.44 -9.36 -4.74
N ILE A 81 7.14 -9.52 -5.01
CA ILE A 81 6.55 -9.22 -6.32
C ILE A 81 6.61 -7.71 -6.59
N PHE A 82 6.23 -6.86 -5.63
CA PHE A 82 6.36 -5.40 -5.76
C PHE A 82 7.80 -4.98 -6.02
N LYS A 83 8.73 -5.47 -5.20
CA LYS A 83 10.17 -5.21 -5.36
C LYS A 83 10.66 -5.57 -6.75
N LYS A 84 10.27 -6.72 -7.29
CA LYS A 84 10.64 -7.14 -8.64
C LYS A 84 10.21 -6.10 -9.68
N TYR A 85 8.91 -5.77 -9.73
CA TYR A 85 8.37 -4.84 -10.72
C TYR A 85 8.95 -3.43 -10.59
N THR A 86 9.08 -2.92 -9.38
CA THR A 86 9.60 -1.56 -9.18
C THR A 86 11.09 -1.50 -9.46
N THR A 87 11.86 -2.57 -9.23
CA THR A 87 13.27 -2.65 -9.60
C THR A 87 13.44 -2.66 -11.13
N GLU A 88 12.61 -3.39 -11.87
CA GLU A 88 12.65 -3.45 -13.34
C GLU A 88 12.49 -2.07 -13.98
N ILE A 89 11.72 -1.18 -13.35
CA ILE A 89 11.54 0.21 -13.80
C ILE A 89 12.40 1.22 -13.04
N SER A 90 13.35 0.79 -12.21
CA SER A 90 14.22 1.67 -11.40
C SER A 90 13.47 2.65 -10.47
N GLN A 91 12.39 2.17 -9.85
CA GLN A 91 11.52 2.91 -8.93
C GLN A 91 11.41 2.24 -7.55
N TYR A 92 12.24 1.23 -7.24
CA TYR A 92 12.12 0.51 -5.96
C TYR A 92 12.34 1.40 -4.74
N GLU A 93 13.35 2.28 -4.76
CA GLU A 93 13.58 3.23 -3.65
C GLU A 93 12.40 4.19 -3.49
N LEU A 94 11.86 4.74 -4.60
CA LEU A 94 10.67 5.59 -4.53
C LEU A 94 9.46 4.83 -3.97
N TRP A 95 9.29 3.57 -4.36
CA TRP A 95 8.22 2.74 -3.83
C TRP A 95 8.37 2.52 -2.33
N LEU A 96 9.59 2.24 -1.83
CA LEU A 96 9.88 2.11 -0.40
C LEU A 96 9.55 3.41 0.34
N ASP A 97 10.03 4.55 -0.14
CA ASP A 97 9.80 5.86 0.50
C ASP A 97 8.30 6.18 0.59
N ILE A 98 7.53 5.88 -0.46
CA ILE A 98 6.08 6.07 -0.47
C ILE A 98 5.40 5.14 0.54
N THR A 99 5.72 3.85 0.53
CA THR A 99 5.08 2.89 1.44
C THR A 99 5.45 3.15 2.91
N ASP A 100 6.67 3.61 3.18
CA ASP A 100 7.12 3.95 4.53
C ASP A 100 6.44 5.23 5.03
N SER A 101 6.30 6.26 4.18
CA SER A 101 5.54 7.47 4.51
C SER A 101 4.07 7.15 4.80
N MET A 102 3.45 6.28 3.98
CA MET A 102 2.09 5.81 4.19
C MET A 102 1.93 4.98 5.47
N GLU A 103 2.91 4.14 5.81
CA GLU A 103 2.90 3.37 7.06
C GLU A 103 2.99 4.29 8.29
N GLU A 104 3.87 5.30 8.27
CA GLU A 104 3.98 6.26 9.38
C GLU A 104 2.72 7.14 9.52
N ASP A 105 2.12 7.57 8.40
CA ASP A 105 0.86 8.34 8.40
C ASP A 105 -0.31 7.53 8.99
N LEU A 106 -0.39 6.22 8.69
CA LEU A 106 -1.47 5.36 9.16
C LEU A 106 -1.22 4.72 10.54
N LYS A 107 0.02 4.73 11.03
CA LYS A 107 0.44 4.13 12.31
C LYS A 107 -0.45 4.50 13.48
N ILE A 108 -0.81 5.77 13.61
CA ILE A 108 -1.68 6.24 14.71
C ILE A 108 -3.08 5.63 14.59
N ASP A 109 -3.62 5.47 13.38
CA ASP A 109 -4.94 4.89 13.16
C ASP A 109 -4.94 3.37 13.38
N ILE A 110 -3.86 2.68 13.00
CA ILE A 110 -3.65 1.25 13.33
C ILE A 110 -3.56 1.04 14.84
N GLN A 111 -2.81 1.88 15.55
CA GLN A 111 -2.74 1.85 17.02
C GLN A 111 -4.10 2.13 17.65
N ARG A 112 -4.85 3.10 17.13
CA ARG A 112 -6.23 3.37 17.58
C ARG A 112 -7.13 2.17 17.35
N LEU A 113 -7.07 1.52 16.19
CA LEU A 113 -7.83 0.30 15.90
C LEU A 113 -7.49 -0.80 16.92
N PHE A 114 -6.21 -1.02 17.20
CA PHE A 114 -5.77 -1.97 18.23
C PHE A 114 -6.36 -1.63 19.59
N TYR A 115 -6.15 -0.41 20.10
CA TYR A 115 -6.62 -0.03 21.43
C TYR A 115 -8.14 0.04 21.54
N THR A 116 -8.85 0.43 20.48
CA THR A 116 -10.32 0.36 20.45
C THR A 116 -10.77 -1.09 20.59
N THR A 117 -10.16 -2.01 19.84
CA THR A 117 -10.46 -3.44 19.92
C THR A 117 -10.16 -4.01 21.30
N ASP A 118 -8.95 -3.74 21.81
CA ASP A 118 -8.50 -4.17 23.13
C ASP A 118 -9.45 -3.71 24.24
N ASN A 119 -9.84 -2.43 24.23
CA ASN A 119 -10.74 -1.86 25.21
C ASN A 119 -12.16 -2.44 25.16
N VAL A 120 -12.68 -2.72 23.96
CA VAL A 120 -14.01 -3.37 23.81
C VAL A 120 -13.98 -4.77 24.41
N LEU A 121 -12.94 -5.55 24.12
CA LEU A 121 -12.79 -6.91 24.63
C LEU A 121 -12.56 -6.91 26.15
N LEU A 122 -11.71 -6.01 26.66
CA LEU A 122 -11.44 -5.89 28.09
C LEU A 122 -12.70 -5.52 28.89
N LYS A 123 -13.50 -4.56 28.41
CA LYS A 123 -14.76 -4.15 29.07
C LYS A 123 -15.79 -5.28 29.16
N ASN A 124 -15.72 -6.24 28.26
CA ASN A 124 -16.59 -7.42 28.24
C ASN A 124 -15.95 -8.64 28.91
N ASN A 125 -14.86 -8.45 29.67
CA ASN A 125 -14.14 -9.49 30.41
C ASN A 125 -13.66 -10.65 29.53
N ILE A 126 -13.30 -10.36 28.28
CA ILE A 126 -12.78 -11.35 27.34
C ILE A 126 -11.33 -11.71 27.73
N LYS A 127 -11.06 -13.02 27.84
CA LYS A 127 -9.70 -13.52 28.10
C LYS A 127 -8.83 -13.29 26.87
N GLU A 128 -7.55 -13.02 27.11
CA GLU A 128 -6.57 -12.80 26.04
C GLU A 128 -6.95 -11.65 25.10
N HIS A 129 -7.68 -10.64 25.61
CA HIS A 129 -8.19 -9.51 24.85
C HIS A 129 -7.13 -8.84 23.96
N LYS A 130 -5.90 -8.64 24.45
CA LYS A 130 -4.79 -8.08 23.65
C LYS A 130 -4.41 -8.96 22.47
N LEU A 131 -4.31 -10.27 22.69
CA LEU A 131 -3.92 -11.21 21.64
C LEU A 131 -5.03 -11.32 20.58
N GLN A 132 -6.29 -11.34 21.02
CA GLN A 132 -7.44 -11.26 20.13
C GLN A 132 -7.47 -9.94 19.35
N ALA A 133 -7.06 -8.83 19.96
CA ALA A 133 -6.97 -7.53 19.28
C ALA A 133 -5.90 -7.53 18.17
N TYR A 134 -4.70 -8.06 18.43
CA TYR A 134 -3.69 -8.24 17.38
C TYR A 134 -4.19 -9.14 16.23
N ALA A 135 -4.83 -10.26 16.58
CA ALA A 135 -5.42 -11.18 15.60
C ALA A 135 -6.48 -10.49 14.74
N CYS A 136 -7.34 -9.69 15.37
CA CYS A 136 -8.36 -8.91 14.69
C CYS A 136 -7.75 -7.89 13.73
N VAL A 137 -6.76 -7.11 14.16
CA VAL A 137 -6.09 -6.10 13.31
C VAL A 137 -5.46 -6.76 12.10
N ALA A 138 -4.59 -7.76 12.30
CA ALA A 138 -3.88 -8.43 11.20
C ALA A 138 -4.85 -9.11 10.22
N TYR A 139 -5.89 -9.76 10.73
CA TYR A 139 -6.90 -10.41 9.88
C TYR A 139 -7.72 -9.41 9.06
N ASN A 140 -8.19 -8.32 9.69
CA ASN A 140 -9.00 -7.32 9.00
C ASN A 140 -8.20 -6.54 7.94
N LEU A 141 -6.91 -6.27 8.17
CA LEU A 141 -6.04 -5.67 7.16
C LEU A 141 -5.80 -6.65 6.00
N SER A 142 -5.62 -7.95 6.29
CA SER A 142 -5.42 -8.97 5.26
C SER A 142 -6.63 -9.15 4.34
N ILE A 143 -7.84 -9.20 4.90
CA ILE A 143 -9.07 -9.26 4.09
C ILE A 143 -9.31 -7.95 3.35
N MET A 144 -9.04 -6.79 3.97
CA MET A 144 -9.12 -5.48 3.30
C MET A 144 -8.21 -5.43 2.06
N LEU A 145 -6.96 -5.89 2.17
CA LEU A 145 -6.03 -5.95 1.06
C LEU A 145 -6.55 -6.83 -0.09
N HIS A 146 -7.03 -8.03 0.25
CA HIS A 146 -7.59 -8.96 -0.73
C HIS A 146 -8.83 -8.37 -1.43
N ASP A 147 -9.78 -7.85 -0.67
CA ASP A 147 -11.05 -7.34 -1.19
C ASP A 147 -10.86 -6.03 -1.97
N MET A 148 -9.91 -5.18 -1.57
CA MET A 148 -9.57 -3.99 -2.34
C MET A 148 -8.91 -4.32 -3.67
N CYS A 149 -8.05 -5.35 -3.68
CA CYS A 149 -7.45 -5.85 -4.91
C CYS A 149 -8.56 -6.30 -5.88
N THR A 150 -9.45 -7.21 -5.48
CA THR A 150 -10.52 -7.69 -6.36
C THR A 150 -11.48 -6.59 -6.79
N LYS A 151 -11.84 -5.67 -5.89
CA LYS A 151 -12.80 -4.61 -6.20
C LYS A 151 -12.26 -3.59 -7.20
N PHE A 152 -10.95 -3.41 -7.30
CA PHE A 152 -10.37 -2.53 -8.30
C PHE A 152 -10.63 -3.02 -9.73
N ASP A 153 -10.42 -4.31 -10.00
CA ASP A 153 -10.69 -4.90 -11.33
C ASP A 153 -12.18 -4.78 -11.72
N ASP A 154 -13.08 -4.95 -10.75
CA ASP A 154 -14.52 -4.73 -10.96
C ASP A 154 -14.80 -3.28 -11.37
N VAL A 155 -14.26 -2.31 -10.62
CA VAL A 155 -14.47 -0.88 -10.90
C VAL A 155 -13.90 -0.50 -12.27
N MET A 156 -12.69 -0.96 -12.62
CA MET A 156 -12.10 -0.70 -13.93
C MET A 156 -12.97 -1.28 -15.06
N SER A 157 -13.48 -2.50 -14.87
CA SER A 157 -14.36 -3.18 -15.83
C SER A 157 -15.70 -2.46 -16.00
N GLU A 158 -16.34 -2.04 -14.89
CA GLU A 158 -17.58 -1.26 -14.88
C GLU A 158 -17.46 0.08 -15.62
N ARG A 159 -16.25 0.65 -15.71
CA ARG A 159 -15.96 1.91 -16.42
C ARG A 159 -15.50 1.73 -17.87
N GLY A 160 -15.65 0.52 -18.44
CA GLY A 160 -15.31 0.26 -19.85
C GLY A 160 -13.82 0.19 -20.14
N ILE A 161 -12.96 0.16 -19.12
CA ILE A 161 -11.52 -0.07 -19.28
C ILE A 161 -11.34 -1.58 -19.45
N SER A 162 -11.34 -2.02 -20.71
CA SER A 162 -11.35 -3.45 -21.04
C SER A 162 -10.18 -4.22 -20.38
N SER A 163 -10.54 -5.28 -19.66
CA SER A 163 -9.68 -6.20 -18.89
C SER A 163 -8.71 -7.06 -19.74
N GLY A 164 -8.40 -6.62 -20.97
CA GLY A 164 -7.54 -7.33 -21.92
C GLY A 164 -6.07 -6.92 -21.85
N SER A 165 -5.75 -5.69 -21.46
CA SER A 165 -4.38 -5.15 -21.50
C SER A 165 -3.80 -4.78 -20.14
N ILE A 166 -4.63 -4.52 -19.13
CA ILE A 166 -4.21 -4.16 -17.77
C ILE A 166 -5.00 -5.03 -16.79
N ARG A 167 -4.32 -6.01 -16.17
CA ARG A 167 -4.86 -6.84 -15.07
C ARG A 167 -3.96 -6.72 -13.85
N PRO A 168 -4.00 -5.58 -13.15
CA PRO A 168 -3.04 -5.30 -12.07
C PRO A 168 -3.12 -6.35 -10.96
N CYS A 169 -4.33 -6.87 -10.69
CA CYS A 169 -4.56 -7.85 -9.63
C CYS A 169 -3.96 -9.23 -9.91
N GLY A 170 -3.83 -9.62 -11.18
CA GLY A 170 -3.49 -11.01 -11.56
C GLY A 170 -2.18 -11.51 -10.95
N GLU A 171 -1.19 -10.63 -10.83
CA GLU A 171 0.13 -10.95 -10.28
C GLU A 171 0.15 -11.04 -8.75
N PHE A 172 -0.79 -10.37 -8.06
CA PHE A 172 -0.77 -10.25 -6.60
C PHE A 172 -1.83 -11.10 -5.89
N ILE A 173 -2.95 -11.37 -6.58
CA ILE A 173 -4.18 -11.91 -5.96
C ILE A 173 -3.95 -13.25 -5.26
N GLN A 174 -3.11 -14.12 -5.82
CA GLN A 174 -2.86 -15.43 -5.24
C GLN A 174 -2.11 -15.33 -3.90
N SER A 175 -1.14 -14.42 -3.79
CA SER A 175 -0.40 -14.17 -2.55
C SER A 175 -1.30 -13.52 -1.51
N MET A 176 -2.12 -12.54 -1.91
CA MET A 176 -3.09 -11.87 -1.03
C MET A 176 -4.14 -12.85 -0.49
N TYR A 177 -4.74 -13.66 -1.37
CA TYR A 177 -5.71 -14.69 -0.98
C TYR A 177 -5.09 -15.69 -0.02
N GLY A 178 -3.88 -16.19 -0.32
CA GLY A 178 -3.16 -17.11 0.56
C GLY A 178 -2.89 -16.50 1.94
N MET A 179 -2.44 -15.25 1.99
CA MET A 179 -2.21 -14.52 3.24
C MET A 179 -3.50 -14.36 4.05
N TYR A 180 -4.58 -13.86 3.42
CA TYR A 180 -5.89 -13.72 4.04
C TYR A 180 -6.44 -15.05 4.54
N ALA A 181 -6.35 -16.13 3.74
CA ALA A 181 -6.86 -17.45 4.11
C ALA A 181 -6.12 -18.01 5.33
N SER A 182 -4.80 -17.89 5.38
CA SER A 182 -4.01 -18.30 6.56
C SER A 182 -4.36 -17.44 7.79
N MET A 183 -4.51 -16.12 7.62
CA MET A 183 -4.93 -15.23 8.70
C MET A 183 -6.35 -15.51 9.21
N ARG A 184 -7.26 -15.95 8.34
CA ARG A 184 -8.60 -16.38 8.74
C ARG A 184 -8.54 -17.57 9.70
N GLU A 185 -7.67 -18.53 9.43
CA GLU A 185 -7.48 -19.67 10.34
C GLU A 185 -6.82 -19.25 11.66
N VAL A 186 -5.87 -18.32 11.64
CA VAL A 186 -5.30 -17.72 12.86
C VAL A 186 -6.40 -17.05 13.70
N ALA A 187 -7.22 -16.21 13.08
CA ALA A 187 -8.33 -15.53 13.75
C ALA A 187 -9.34 -16.53 14.31
N ARG A 188 -9.69 -17.58 13.57
CA ARG A 188 -10.60 -18.65 14.03
C ARG A 188 -10.09 -19.37 15.29
N ILE A 189 -8.77 -19.55 15.40
CA ILE A 189 -8.16 -20.19 16.58
C ILE A 189 -8.13 -19.25 17.78
N LEU A 190 -7.82 -17.97 17.55
CA LEU A 190 -7.59 -16.99 18.62
C LEU A 190 -8.86 -16.28 19.09
N ILE A 191 -9.87 -16.15 18.24
CA ILE A 191 -11.12 -15.42 18.49
C ILE A 191 -12.27 -16.43 18.48
N PRO A 192 -12.71 -16.92 19.66
CA PRO A 192 -13.85 -17.83 19.77
C PRO A 192 -15.13 -17.26 19.16
N ASP A 193 -16.00 -18.11 18.62
CA ASP A 193 -17.27 -17.69 18.01
C ASP A 193 -18.16 -16.83 18.92
N LYS A 194 -18.11 -17.06 20.24
CA LYS A 194 -18.84 -16.25 21.23
C LYS A 194 -18.31 -14.82 21.33
N ASP A 195 -17.02 -14.60 21.07
CA ASP A 195 -16.37 -13.29 21.14
C ASP A 195 -16.52 -12.57 19.78
N ALA A 196 -16.85 -13.29 18.72
CA ALA A 196 -17.05 -12.77 17.36
C ALA A 196 -18.15 -11.68 17.28
N GLU A 197 -19.08 -11.63 18.24
CA GLU A 197 -20.17 -10.66 18.23
C GLU A 197 -19.72 -9.21 18.36
N TYR A 198 -18.58 -8.95 18.99
CA TYR A 198 -18.04 -7.60 19.19
C TYR A 198 -17.42 -7.01 17.92
N PHE A 199 -17.18 -7.85 16.90
CA PHE A 199 -16.56 -7.48 15.63
C PHE A 199 -17.58 -7.21 14.51
N LYS A 200 -18.88 -7.28 14.82
CA LYS A 200 -19.97 -7.03 13.87
C LYS A 200 -19.97 -5.60 13.32
N GLU A 201 -20.51 -5.46 12.11
CA GLU A 201 -20.71 -4.18 11.43
C GLU A 201 -21.47 -3.16 12.32
N GLY A 202 -21.08 -1.89 12.23
CA GLY A 202 -21.72 -0.78 12.96
C GLY A 202 -21.15 -0.50 14.36
N GLY A 203 -20.37 -1.43 14.92
CA GLY A 203 -19.68 -1.28 16.21
C GLY A 203 -18.47 -0.34 16.18
N GLN A 204 -17.86 -0.10 17.35
CA GLN A 204 -16.70 0.80 17.49
C GLN A 204 -15.47 0.28 16.72
N ILE A 205 -15.22 -1.03 16.74
CA ILE A 205 -14.12 -1.67 16.01
C ILE A 205 -14.31 -1.47 14.49
N TYR A 206 -15.52 -1.72 13.99
CA TYR A 206 -15.85 -1.52 12.58
C TYR A 206 -15.61 -0.06 12.14
N ARG A 207 -16.00 0.93 12.95
CA ARG A 207 -15.77 2.34 12.64
C ARG A 207 -14.29 2.70 12.60
N ALA A 208 -13.49 2.19 13.54
CA ALA A 208 -12.04 2.39 13.54
C ALA A 208 -11.41 1.78 12.28
N LEU A 209 -11.88 0.61 11.85
CA LEU A 209 -11.42 -0.04 10.62
C LEU A 209 -11.82 0.75 9.36
N GLN A 210 -13.02 1.33 9.32
CA GLN A 210 -13.43 2.23 8.22
C GLN A 210 -12.54 3.47 8.13
N VAL A 211 -12.08 4.04 9.26
CA VAL A 211 -11.15 5.16 9.24
C VAL A 211 -9.83 4.78 8.55
N VAL A 212 -9.29 3.60 8.87
CA VAL A 212 -8.07 3.06 8.22
C VAL A 212 -8.31 2.90 6.72
N ALA A 213 -9.40 2.24 6.32
CA ALA A 213 -9.73 2.03 4.92
C ALA A 213 -9.91 3.33 4.13
N MET A 214 -10.61 4.32 4.69
CA MET A 214 -10.80 5.61 4.04
C MET A 214 -9.50 6.39 3.85
N LYS A 215 -8.57 6.27 4.80
CA LYS A 215 -7.28 6.96 4.73
C LYS A 215 -6.29 6.29 3.79
N VAL A 216 -6.17 4.96 3.83
CA VAL A 216 -5.24 4.24 2.95
C VAL A 216 -5.61 4.40 1.47
N CYS A 217 -6.89 4.59 1.19
CA CYS A 217 -7.36 4.80 -0.17
C CYS A 217 -7.32 6.27 -0.61
N ASN A 218 -7.06 7.23 0.28
CA ASN A 218 -7.17 8.66 -0.02
C ASN A 218 -6.07 9.10 -1.01
N PRO A 219 -6.42 9.55 -2.23
CA PRO A 219 -5.45 9.96 -3.24
C PRO A 219 -4.53 11.10 -2.79
N GLU A 220 -5.05 12.09 -2.05
CA GLU A 220 -4.26 13.22 -1.57
C GLU A 220 -3.13 12.78 -0.62
N ARG A 221 -3.36 11.70 0.16
CA ARG A 221 -2.33 11.14 1.04
C ARG A 221 -1.25 10.42 0.24
N ILE A 222 -1.67 9.66 -0.77
CA ILE A 222 -0.74 8.96 -1.68
C ILE A 222 0.09 9.96 -2.47
N ASP A 223 -0.53 11.02 -3.00
CA ASP A 223 0.16 12.07 -3.75
C ASP A 223 1.16 12.81 -2.85
N LYS A 224 0.79 13.11 -1.60
CA LYS A 224 1.70 13.68 -0.62
C LYS A 224 2.90 12.75 -0.35
N ALA A 225 2.66 11.46 -0.11
CA ALA A 225 3.73 10.48 0.09
C ALA A 225 4.63 10.34 -1.15
N ALA A 226 4.05 10.43 -2.36
CA ALA A 226 4.78 10.44 -3.62
C ALA A 226 5.67 11.68 -3.78
N ASP A 227 5.17 12.86 -3.44
CA ASP A 227 5.96 14.11 -3.47
C ASP A 227 7.12 14.05 -2.47
N GLU A 228 6.87 13.59 -1.23
CA GLU A 228 7.90 13.38 -0.22
C GLU A 228 8.97 12.38 -0.70
N GLY A 229 8.55 11.25 -1.27
CA GLY A 229 9.46 10.24 -1.83
C GLY A 229 10.28 10.77 -3.02
N LEU A 230 9.68 11.57 -3.90
CA LEU A 230 10.42 12.22 -4.99
C LEU A 230 11.51 13.16 -4.45
N LYS A 231 11.18 13.96 -3.42
CA LYS A 231 12.13 14.89 -2.78
C LYS A 231 13.28 14.16 -2.11
N LEU A 232 13.02 13.04 -1.43
CA LEU A 232 14.07 12.16 -0.87
C LEU A 232 15.03 11.64 -1.95
N ASN A 233 14.54 11.47 -3.18
CA ASN A 233 15.30 10.99 -4.32
C ASN A 233 15.83 12.10 -5.24
N GLY A 234 15.85 13.34 -4.77
CA GLY A 234 16.43 14.47 -5.50
C GLY A 234 15.59 14.94 -6.68
N VAL A 235 14.27 14.84 -6.58
CA VAL A 235 13.29 15.38 -7.52
C VAL A 235 12.28 16.23 -6.74
N ASP A 236 12.25 17.53 -6.99
CA ASP A 236 11.20 18.42 -6.51
C ASP A 236 10.31 18.82 -7.68
N TYR A 237 9.13 18.22 -7.79
CA TYR A 237 8.22 18.43 -8.92
C TYR A 237 7.84 19.91 -9.09
N HIS A 238 7.65 20.63 -7.98
CA HIS A 238 7.26 22.04 -7.98
C HIS A 238 8.47 22.99 -7.97
N GLY A 239 9.67 22.46 -7.68
CA GLY A 239 10.93 23.19 -7.63
C GLY A 239 10.94 24.30 -6.58
N GLU A 240 10.22 24.13 -5.48
CA GLU A 240 10.11 25.10 -4.40
C GLU A 240 11.36 25.07 -3.50
N GLU A 241 11.98 23.90 -3.34
CA GLU A 241 13.19 23.67 -2.55
C GLU A 241 14.37 23.32 -3.46
N HIS A 242 15.43 24.13 -3.43
CA HIS A 242 16.65 23.84 -4.19
C HIS A 242 17.52 22.82 -3.45
N GLN A 243 17.29 21.53 -3.69
CA GLN A 243 18.34 20.53 -3.47
C GLN A 243 19.42 20.66 -4.56
N ASN A 244 20.69 20.72 -4.16
CA ASN A 244 21.80 20.79 -5.10
C ASN A 244 22.31 19.38 -5.45
N ASN A 245 21.95 18.89 -6.64
CA ASN A 245 22.34 17.58 -7.15
C ASN A 245 23.46 17.65 -8.20
N ALA A 246 24.14 18.79 -8.36
CA ALA A 246 25.10 19.04 -9.44
C ALA A 246 26.27 18.03 -9.47
N PHE A 247 26.71 17.55 -8.31
CA PHE A 247 27.85 16.64 -8.16
C PHE A 247 27.46 15.19 -7.84
N LEU A 248 26.15 14.91 -7.76
CA LEU A 248 25.66 13.58 -7.48
C LEU A 248 25.42 12.78 -8.77
N PRO A 249 25.66 11.45 -8.76
CA PRO A 249 25.30 10.59 -9.88
C PRO A 249 23.79 10.64 -10.15
N TRP A 250 23.40 10.41 -11.40
CA TRP A 250 21.98 10.29 -11.76
C TRP A 250 21.44 8.96 -11.23
N ASN A 251 20.39 9.02 -10.40
CA ASN A 251 19.66 7.83 -9.97
C ASN A 251 18.53 7.48 -10.98
N GLY A 252 17.95 6.29 -10.84
CA GLY A 252 16.88 5.82 -11.72
C GLY A 252 15.64 6.70 -11.71
N ILE A 253 15.29 7.26 -10.55
CA ILE A 253 14.09 8.10 -10.36
C ILE A 253 14.24 9.43 -11.10
N GLN A 254 15.40 10.08 -10.99
CA GLN A 254 15.76 11.29 -11.74
C GLN A 254 15.76 11.04 -13.26
N VAL A 255 16.28 9.89 -13.70
CA VAL A 255 16.28 9.50 -15.13
C VAL A 255 14.86 9.27 -15.64
N ASN A 256 14.03 8.60 -14.85
CA ASN A 256 12.63 8.35 -15.19
C ASN A 256 11.82 9.64 -15.20
N PHE A 257 12.02 10.53 -14.22
CA PHE A 257 11.39 11.84 -14.18
C PHE A 257 11.73 12.64 -15.44
N LEU A 258 13.01 12.71 -15.80
CA LEU A 258 13.45 13.36 -17.04
C LEU A 258 12.78 12.74 -18.27
N SER A 259 12.80 11.41 -18.38
CA SER A 259 12.28 10.69 -19.55
C SER A 259 10.76 10.80 -19.72
N ARG A 260 10.02 11.07 -18.64
CA ARG A 260 8.55 11.24 -18.66
C ARG A 260 8.08 12.68 -18.84
N ASN A 261 8.96 13.65 -18.58
CA ASN A 261 8.59 15.07 -18.58
C ASN A 261 9.39 15.92 -19.59
N PHE A 262 10.34 15.34 -20.33
CA PHE A 262 11.19 16.11 -21.25
C PHE A 262 10.40 16.86 -22.34
N ASP A 263 9.24 16.34 -22.74
CA ASP A 263 8.34 16.91 -23.74
C ASP A 263 7.26 17.82 -23.13
N LYS A 264 7.03 17.73 -21.80
CA LYS A 264 6.04 18.51 -21.06
C LYS A 264 6.62 19.74 -20.37
N MET A 265 7.91 19.72 -20.02
CA MET A 265 8.61 20.78 -19.27
C MET A 265 9.76 21.35 -20.10
N SER A 266 10.05 22.64 -19.92
CA SER A 266 11.25 23.31 -20.43
C SER A 266 12.52 22.78 -19.77
N ASP A 267 13.68 23.07 -20.36
CA ASP A 267 14.96 22.63 -19.79
C ASP A 267 15.25 23.29 -18.45
N GLU A 268 14.79 24.53 -18.27
CA GLU A 268 14.88 25.32 -17.05
C GLU A 268 14.01 24.71 -15.94
N GLU A 269 12.78 24.31 -16.26
CA GLU A 269 11.88 23.64 -15.30
C GLU A 269 12.43 22.27 -14.89
N LEU A 270 12.93 21.48 -15.85
CA LEU A 270 13.57 20.18 -15.57
C LEU A 270 14.83 20.36 -14.70
N ALA A 271 15.64 21.37 -15.01
CA ALA A 271 16.85 21.70 -14.24
C ALA A 271 16.51 22.06 -12.80
N LYS A 272 15.49 22.91 -12.61
CA LYS A 272 14.97 23.30 -11.30
C LYS A 272 14.47 22.09 -10.52
N ALA A 273 13.62 21.26 -11.14
CA ALA A 273 13.03 20.09 -10.48
C ALA A 273 14.07 19.02 -10.12
N LEU A 274 15.10 18.84 -10.94
CA LEU A 274 16.16 17.86 -10.69
C LEU A 274 17.30 18.39 -9.81
N GLY A 275 17.30 19.69 -9.47
CA GLY A 275 18.41 20.29 -8.74
C GLY A 275 19.73 20.29 -9.53
N ARG A 276 19.68 20.40 -10.86
CA ARG A 276 20.84 20.29 -11.76
C ARG A 276 20.91 21.48 -12.71
N SER A 277 22.07 21.69 -13.35
CA SER A 277 22.18 22.72 -14.39
C SER A 277 21.47 22.31 -15.67
N VAL A 278 20.96 23.29 -16.42
CA VAL A 278 20.39 23.09 -17.78
C VAL A 278 21.36 22.31 -18.68
N GLY A 279 22.65 22.62 -18.60
CA GLY A 279 23.69 21.89 -19.35
C GLY A 279 23.75 20.41 -19.01
N ALA A 280 23.65 20.06 -17.71
CA ALA A 280 23.63 18.67 -17.26
C ALA A 280 22.37 17.93 -17.72
N VAL A 281 21.20 18.59 -17.67
CA VAL A 281 19.94 18.03 -18.19
C VAL A 281 20.05 17.76 -19.69
N LYS A 282 20.51 18.74 -20.49
CA LYS A 282 20.74 18.57 -21.94
C LYS A 282 21.71 17.43 -22.24
N ALA A 283 22.82 17.34 -21.50
CA ALA A 283 23.78 16.25 -21.67
C ALA A 283 23.13 14.88 -21.38
N LYS A 284 22.30 14.80 -20.32
CA LYS A 284 21.59 13.56 -19.97
C LYS A 284 20.53 13.18 -20.99
N MET A 285 19.73 14.13 -21.48
CA MET A 285 18.75 13.89 -22.55
C MET A 285 19.43 13.34 -23.82
N ARG A 286 20.58 13.90 -24.21
CA ARG A 286 21.38 13.40 -25.34
C ARG A 286 21.88 11.98 -25.10
N GLN A 287 22.37 11.67 -23.90
CA GLN A 287 22.80 10.33 -23.51
C GLN A 287 21.65 9.32 -23.64
N LEU A 288 20.44 9.72 -23.25
CA LEU A 288 19.22 8.90 -23.30
C LEU A 288 18.55 8.91 -24.69
N LYS A 289 19.08 9.66 -25.66
CA LYS A 289 18.53 9.83 -27.01
C LYS A 289 17.09 10.37 -27.03
N LEU A 290 16.73 11.19 -26.03
CA LEU A 290 15.43 11.87 -25.99
C LEU A 290 15.42 13.04 -26.96
N LYS A 291 14.33 13.19 -27.73
CA LYS A 291 14.16 14.25 -28.74
C LYS A 291 12.78 14.88 -28.58
N ARG A 292 12.72 16.21 -28.46
CA ARG A 292 11.45 16.94 -28.51
C ARG A 292 10.92 16.93 -29.93
N ASN A 293 9.60 16.82 -30.10
CA ASN A 293 8.95 16.81 -31.42
C ASN A 293 9.04 18.14 -32.18
N ASN A 294 9.71 19.16 -31.62
CA ASN A 294 9.84 20.50 -32.21
C ASN A 294 11.24 20.82 -32.76
N ASP A 295 12.13 19.82 -32.93
CA ASP A 295 13.44 19.96 -33.60
C ASP A 295 13.55 19.08 -34.86
#